data_AF-A0A497BMV9-F1
#
_entry.id   AF-A0A497BMV9-F1
#
_cell.length_a   1.000
_cell.length_b   1.000
_cell.length_c   1.000
_cell.angle_alpha   90.00
_cell.angle_beta   90.00
_cell.angle_gamma   90.00
#
_symmetry.space_group_name_H-M   'P 1'
#
loop_
_entity.id
_entity.type
_entity.pdbx_description
1 polymer ?
#
loop_
_entity_poly.entity_id
_entity_poly.type
_entity_poly.pdbx_seq_one_letter_code
_entity_poly.pdbx_strand_id
1 'polypeptide(L)'
;QGRVAFVEDYDMHMAHYLVQGVDVWLNTPRRLQEACGTSGMKASMNGVLHFSVPDGWWREAYNGANGWVIGAEGTAPDATEEDCTDAESLYTLLENEIVPLYYAMDRSGVPHGWVRMVKEAIRSVMPLFCARRMVKEYTERMYIPAARSSVPAV
;
A
#
# COMPACT_ATOMS: atom_id res chain seq x y z
N GLN A 1 -13.04 23.97 4.54
CA GLN A 1 -11.82 24.55 3.93
C GLN A 1 -10.79 23.43 3.82
N GLY A 2 -10.32 23.12 2.62
CA GLY A 2 -9.19 22.21 2.44
C GLY A 2 -7.89 22.88 2.89
N ARG A 3 -6.98 22.10 3.49
CA ARG A 3 -5.63 22.55 3.85
C ARG A 3 -4.64 21.68 3.08
N VAL A 4 -3.62 22.32 2.52
CA VAL A 4 -2.52 21.63 1.82
C VAL A 4 -1.23 22.10 2.46
N ALA A 5 -0.34 21.16 2.79
CA ALA A 5 0.97 21.43 3.36
C ALA A 5 2.02 20.61 2.60
N PHE A 6 3.16 21.24 2.31
CA PHE A 6 4.34 20.56 1.82
C PHE A 6 5.27 20.28 3.00
N VAL A 7 5.70 19.03 3.15
CA VAL A 7 6.60 18.60 4.23
C VAL A 7 7.99 18.45 3.64
N GLU A 8 8.87 19.39 3.99
CA GLU A 8 10.29 19.36 3.62
C GLU A 8 11.06 18.33 4.45
N ASP A 9 12.20 17.87 3.94
CA ASP A 9 13.14 16.98 4.64
C ASP A 9 12.52 15.69 5.20
N TYR A 10 11.74 14.98 4.37
CA TYR A 10 11.17 13.69 4.75
C TYR A 10 12.26 12.66 5.04
N ASP A 11 12.40 12.29 6.32
CA ASP A 11 13.33 11.29 6.81
C ASP A 11 12.61 10.17 7.59
N MET A 12 13.38 9.28 8.21
CA MET A 12 12.81 8.19 9.02
C MET A 12 12.04 8.68 10.26
N HIS A 13 12.42 9.82 10.82
CA HIS A 13 11.76 10.38 12.00
C HIS A 13 10.40 10.95 11.60
N MET A 14 10.32 11.69 10.49
CA MET A 14 9.07 12.16 9.90
C MET A 14 8.17 10.99 9.49
N ALA A 15 8.74 9.99 8.82
CA ALA A 15 8.03 8.78 8.41
C ALA A 15 7.31 8.11 9.60
N HIS A 16 7.96 8.04 10.75
CA HIS A 16 7.39 7.43 11.96
C HIS A 16 6.10 8.12 12.42
N TYR A 17 6.04 9.46 12.36
CA TYR A 17 4.82 10.20 12.68
C TYR A 17 3.74 10.03 11.60
N LEU A 18 4.12 10.12 10.32
CA LEU A 18 3.13 10.08 9.24
C LEU A 18 2.44 8.72 9.13
N VAL A 19 3.18 7.61 9.22
CA VAL A 19 2.57 6.27 9.10
C VAL A 19 1.60 5.94 10.24
N GLN A 20 1.63 6.68 11.35
CA GLN A 20 0.71 6.52 12.48
C GLN A 20 -0.41 7.58 12.50
N GLY A 21 -0.22 8.69 11.79
CA GLY A 21 -1.07 9.88 11.90
C GLY A 21 -1.97 10.15 10.70
N VAL A 22 -1.74 9.49 9.55
CA VAL A 22 -2.58 9.67 8.35
C VAL A 22 -3.62 8.56 8.25
N ASP A 23 -4.75 8.87 7.63
CA ASP A 23 -5.83 7.91 7.41
C ASP A 23 -5.67 7.13 6.08
N VAL A 24 -5.12 7.79 5.05
CA VAL A 24 -4.90 7.22 3.71
C VAL A 24 -3.44 7.41 3.28
N TRP A 25 -2.84 6.34 2.74
CA TRP A 25 -1.52 6.36 2.15
C TRP A 25 -1.62 6.27 0.62
N LEU A 26 -1.38 7.38 -0.07
CA LEU A 26 -1.53 7.51 -1.53
C LEU A 26 -0.19 7.23 -2.25
N ASN A 27 -0.23 6.33 -3.24
CA ASN A 27 0.87 6.07 -4.16
C ASN A 27 0.37 6.16 -5.61
N THR A 28 1.04 6.97 -6.43
CA THR A 28 0.72 7.12 -7.86
C THR A 28 1.97 6.87 -8.73
N PRO A 29 2.64 5.70 -8.60
CA PRO A 29 3.73 5.37 -9.49
C PRO A 29 3.21 5.20 -10.92
N ARG A 30 4.08 5.42 -11.90
CA ARG A 30 3.81 4.94 -13.26
C ARG A 30 3.87 3.41 -13.23
N ARG A 31 2.92 2.76 -13.88
CA ARG A 31 2.80 1.29 -13.88
C ARG A 31 4.08 0.65 -14.42
N LEU A 32 4.48 -0.46 -13.79
CA LEU A 32 5.72 -1.21 -14.06
C LEU A 32 7.00 -0.44 -13.68
N GLN A 33 6.89 0.72 -13.02
CA GLN A 33 8.06 1.48 -12.55
C GLN A 33 8.27 1.39 -11.04
N GLU A 34 7.33 0.81 -10.29
CA GLU A 34 7.53 0.46 -8.89
C GLU A 34 7.74 -1.04 -8.73
N ALA A 35 8.97 -1.45 -8.42
CA ALA A 35 9.27 -2.87 -8.20
C ALA A 35 8.59 -3.44 -6.95
N CYS A 36 8.38 -2.61 -5.91
CA CYS A 36 7.79 -3.05 -4.65
C CYS A 36 7.10 -1.88 -3.94
N GLY A 37 7.82 -1.13 -3.11
CA GLY A 37 7.24 -0.08 -2.27
C GLY A 37 7.00 -0.55 -0.83
N THR A 38 7.90 -0.19 0.10
CA THR A 38 7.80 -0.67 1.50
C THR A 38 7.08 0.30 2.44
N SER A 39 6.88 1.55 2.03
CA SER A 39 6.17 2.56 2.82
C SER A 39 4.70 2.21 2.99
N GLY A 40 4.03 1.76 1.92
CA GLY A 40 2.64 1.29 1.98
C GLY A 40 2.47 0.09 2.93
N MET A 41 3.44 -0.82 2.99
CA MET A 41 3.44 -1.94 3.94
C MET A 41 3.44 -1.44 5.38
N LYS A 42 4.30 -0.46 5.69
CA LYS A 42 4.41 0.15 7.03
C LYS A 42 3.12 0.87 7.41
N ALA A 43 2.56 1.65 6.49
CA ALA A 43 1.32 2.37 6.69
C ALA A 43 0.15 1.41 6.99
N SER A 44 0.00 0.37 6.17
CA SER A 44 -1.06 -0.65 6.34
C SER A 44 -0.98 -1.37 7.69
N MET A 45 0.22 -1.67 8.17
CA MET A 45 0.42 -2.27 9.51
C MET A 45 0.04 -1.33 10.67
N ASN A 46 0.10 -0.01 10.45
CA ASN A 46 -0.33 1.00 11.43
C ASN A 46 -1.82 1.35 11.28
N GLY A 47 -2.56 0.61 10.45
CA GLY A 47 -4.00 0.82 10.26
C GLY A 47 -4.35 1.94 9.28
N VAL A 48 -3.38 2.38 8.48
CA VAL A 48 -3.61 3.34 7.38
C VAL A 48 -4.08 2.57 6.15
N LEU A 49 -5.11 3.06 5.47
CA LEU A 49 -5.61 2.41 4.26
C LEU A 49 -4.78 2.81 3.04
N HIS A 50 -4.39 1.83 2.24
CA HIS A 50 -3.60 2.09 1.04
C HIS A 50 -4.49 2.40 -0.15
N PHE A 51 -4.12 3.43 -0.89
CA PHE A 51 -4.79 3.87 -2.10
C PHE A 51 -3.72 4.05 -3.18
N SER A 52 -3.66 3.13 -4.15
CA SER A 52 -2.54 3.10 -5.09
C SER A 52 -2.91 2.53 -6.44
N VAL A 53 -2.15 2.90 -7.47
CA VAL A 53 -2.03 2.14 -8.72
C VAL A 53 -1.65 0.68 -8.40
N PRO A 54 -2.16 -0.35 -9.12
CA PRO A 54 -1.88 -1.76 -8.87
C PRO A 54 -0.50 -2.15 -9.41
N ASP A 55 0.54 -1.62 -8.78
CA ASP A 55 1.94 -1.88 -9.10
C ASP A 55 2.75 -2.29 -7.87
N GLY A 56 3.93 -2.85 -8.09
CA GLY A 56 4.82 -3.32 -7.04
C GLY A 56 4.13 -4.24 -6.03
N TRP A 57 4.29 -3.91 -4.75
CA TRP A 57 3.75 -4.71 -3.65
C TRP A 57 2.23 -4.70 -3.60
N TRP A 58 1.59 -3.62 -4.07
CA TRP A 58 0.14 -3.46 -3.95
C TRP A 58 -0.60 -4.42 -4.86
N ARG A 59 -0.01 -4.74 -6.01
CA ARG A 59 -0.50 -5.81 -6.90
C ARG A 59 -0.56 -7.18 -6.21
N GLU A 60 0.37 -7.45 -5.29
CA GLU A 60 0.39 -8.70 -4.51
C GLU A 60 -0.53 -8.64 -3.27
N ALA A 61 -0.67 -7.45 -2.68
CA ALA A 61 -1.33 -7.27 -1.38
C ALA A 61 -2.84 -7.01 -1.48
N TYR A 62 -3.30 -6.37 -2.56
CA TYR A 62 -4.70 -5.95 -2.68
C TYR A 62 -5.64 -7.16 -2.77
N ASN A 63 -6.70 -7.14 -1.96
CA ASN A 63 -7.68 -8.24 -1.91
C ASN A 63 -9.13 -7.79 -2.16
N GLY A 64 -9.35 -6.54 -2.58
CA GLY A 64 -10.69 -5.98 -2.78
C GLY A 64 -11.36 -5.43 -1.52
N ALA A 65 -10.77 -5.64 -0.34
CA ALA A 65 -11.36 -5.26 0.95
C ALA A 65 -10.37 -4.57 1.91
N ASN A 66 -9.13 -4.31 1.47
CA ASN A 66 -8.06 -3.77 2.29
C ASN A 66 -7.51 -2.41 1.83
N GLY A 67 -8.19 -1.74 0.91
CA GLY A 67 -7.81 -0.43 0.37
C GLY A 67 -8.45 -0.20 -0.99
N TRP A 68 -7.81 0.61 -1.84
CA TRP A 68 -8.31 0.96 -3.16
C TRP A 68 -7.23 0.90 -4.24
N VAL A 69 -7.67 0.64 -5.46
CA VAL A 69 -6.82 0.56 -6.66
C VAL A 69 -7.18 1.67 -7.62
N ILE A 70 -6.18 2.42 -8.07
CA ILE A 70 -6.33 3.48 -9.09
C ILE A 70 -6.20 2.87 -10.48
N GLY A 71 -7.19 3.13 -11.34
CA GLY A 71 -7.23 2.71 -12.74
C GLY A 71 -7.42 1.20 -12.95
N ALA A 72 -7.44 0.80 -14.23
CA ALA A 72 -7.65 -0.60 -14.62
C ALA A 72 -6.38 -1.46 -14.50
N GLU A 73 -6.50 -2.78 -14.65
CA GLU A 73 -5.32 -3.62 -14.81
C GLU A 73 -4.69 -3.44 -16.20
N GLY A 74 -3.36 -3.34 -16.25
CA GLY A 74 -2.58 -3.19 -17.49
C GLY A 74 -2.07 -1.77 -17.71
N THR A 75 -1.33 -1.57 -18.81
CA THR A 75 -0.79 -0.26 -19.23
C THR A 75 -1.53 0.22 -20.47
N ALA A 76 -1.82 1.51 -20.54
CA ALA A 76 -2.32 2.09 -21.79
C ALA A 76 -1.15 2.22 -22.82
N PRO A 77 -1.43 2.21 -24.13
CA PRO A 77 -0.42 2.43 -25.16
C PRO A 77 0.14 3.86 -25.11
N ASP A 78 -0.69 4.83 -24.71
CA ASP A 78 -0.33 6.23 -24.55
C ASP A 78 -0.26 6.62 -23.07
N ALA A 79 0.85 7.25 -22.69
CA ALA A 79 1.08 7.68 -21.32
C ALA A 79 0.09 8.78 -20.89
N THR A 80 -0.34 9.63 -21.82
CA THR A 80 -1.29 10.72 -21.55
C THR A 80 -2.70 10.18 -21.29
N GLU A 81 -3.13 9.21 -22.09
CA GLU A 81 -4.39 8.50 -21.88
C GLU A 81 -4.40 7.76 -20.52
N GLU A 82 -3.28 7.14 -20.14
CA GLU A 82 -3.11 6.53 -18.81
C GLU A 82 -3.26 7.57 -17.70
N ASP A 83 -2.61 8.73 -17.80
CA ASP A 83 -2.70 9.80 -16.80
C ASP A 83 -4.14 10.31 -16.65
N CYS A 84 -4.86 10.52 -17.76
CA CYS A 84 -6.26 10.95 -17.73
C CYS A 84 -7.16 9.91 -17.05
N THR A 85 -6.98 8.64 -17.39
CA THR A 85 -7.78 7.53 -16.85
C THR A 85 -7.49 7.31 -15.36
N ASP A 86 -6.22 7.32 -14.97
CA ASP A 86 -5.81 7.17 -13.57
C ASP A 86 -6.29 8.36 -12.73
N ALA A 87 -6.24 9.59 -13.28
CA ALA A 87 -6.78 10.78 -12.61
C ALA A 87 -8.30 10.68 -12.42
N GLU A 88 -9.05 10.31 -13.45
CA GLU A 88 -10.51 10.13 -13.36
C GLU A 88 -10.88 9.05 -12.33
N SER A 89 -10.17 7.93 -12.34
CA SER A 89 -10.34 6.86 -11.34
C SER A 89 -10.02 7.35 -9.93
N LEU A 90 -8.93 8.10 -9.75
CA LEU A 90 -8.55 8.65 -8.46
C LEU A 90 -9.64 9.56 -7.90
N TYR A 91 -10.14 10.51 -8.69
CA TYR A 91 -11.20 11.43 -8.25
C TYR A 91 -12.51 10.70 -7.98
N THR A 92 -12.89 9.75 -8.84
CA THR A 92 -14.11 8.95 -8.68
C THR A 92 -14.09 8.15 -7.37
N LEU A 93 -12.96 7.52 -7.04
CA LEU A 93 -12.79 6.75 -5.80
C LEU A 93 -12.82 7.67 -4.58
N LEU A 94 -12.18 8.84 -4.64
CA LEU A 94 -12.24 9.82 -3.55
C LEU A 94 -13.67 10.29 -3.29
N GLU A 95 -14.38 10.71 -4.35
CA GLU A 95 -15.70 11.30 -4.24
C GLU A 95 -16.78 10.29 -3.82
N ASN A 96 -16.77 9.11 -4.42
CA ASN A 96 -17.88 8.16 -4.29
C ASN A 96 -17.65 7.07 -3.24
N GLU A 97 -16.39 6.80 -2.86
CA GLU A 97 -16.07 5.70 -1.96
C GLU A 97 -15.33 6.16 -0.69
N ILE A 98 -14.13 6.73 -0.84
CA ILE A 98 -13.20 6.99 0.27
C ILE A 98 -13.77 8.06 1.21
N VAL A 99 -14.16 9.22 0.68
CA VAL A 99 -14.69 10.33 1.48
C VAL A 99 -16.02 9.93 2.16
N PRO A 100 -17.02 9.36 1.45
CA PRO A 100 -18.25 8.90 2.09
C PRO A 100 -18.00 7.86 3.17
N LEU A 101 -17.11 6.88 2.94
CA LEU A 101 -16.81 5.84 3.93
C LEU A 101 -16.19 6.40 5.21
N TYR A 102 -15.29 7.37 5.09
CA TYR A 102 -14.64 8.03 6.22
C TYR A 102 -15.64 8.82 7.08
N TYR A 103 -16.55 9.55 6.45
CA TYR A 103 -17.53 10.39 7.15
C TYR A 103 -18.83 9.66 7.53
N ALA A 104 -19.00 8.39 7.16
CA ALA A 104 -20.13 7.55 7.56
C ALA A 104 -20.00 7.10 9.03
N MET A 105 -20.09 8.07 9.93
CA MET A 105 -19.92 7.90 11.38
C MET A 105 -21.26 7.61 12.08
N ASP A 106 -21.20 6.80 13.14
CA ASP A 106 -22.34 6.60 14.03
C ASP A 106 -22.54 7.79 15.01
N ARG A 107 -23.51 7.65 15.93
CA ARG A 107 -23.78 8.66 16.97
C ARG A 107 -22.60 8.92 17.92
N SER A 108 -21.64 8.01 17.99
CA SER A 108 -20.43 8.11 18.81
C SER A 108 -19.24 8.65 18.00
N GLY A 109 -19.44 9.01 16.72
CA GLY A 109 -18.37 9.49 15.84
C GLY A 109 -17.51 8.37 15.24
N VAL A 110 -17.96 7.11 15.24
CA VAL A 110 -17.16 5.98 14.78
C VAL A 110 -17.53 5.59 13.34
N PRO A 111 -16.59 5.63 12.38
CA PRO A 111 -16.82 5.15 11.02
C PRO A 111 -16.62 3.63 10.94
N HIS A 112 -17.65 2.85 11.27
CA HIS A 112 -17.56 1.38 11.35
C HIS A 112 -17.13 0.71 10.03
N GLY A 113 -17.51 1.28 8.89
CA GLY A 113 -17.06 0.81 7.57
C GLY A 113 -15.56 0.98 7.40
N TRP A 114 -15.04 2.16 7.72
CA TRP A 114 -13.60 2.46 7.72
C TRP A 114 -12.82 1.53 8.65
N VAL A 115 -13.25 1.42 9.91
CA VAL A 115 -12.59 0.56 10.92
C VAL A 115 -12.55 -0.91 10.48
N ARG A 116 -13.57 -1.37 9.77
CA ARG A 116 -13.59 -2.73 9.22
C ARG A 116 -12.54 -2.91 8.14
N MET A 117 -12.42 -1.96 7.21
CA MET A 117 -11.40 -1.99 6.17
C MET A 117 -10.00 -1.91 6.77
N VAL A 118 -9.80 -1.07 7.80
CA VAL A 118 -8.53 -0.97 8.55
C VAL A 118 -8.14 -2.32 9.17
N LYS A 119 -9.09 -3.00 9.81
CA LYS A 119 -8.84 -4.34 10.38
C LYS A 119 -8.49 -5.36 9.31
N GLU A 120 -9.12 -5.30 8.15
CA GLU A 120 -8.81 -6.18 7.02
C GLU A 120 -7.43 -5.89 6.44
N ALA A 121 -7.04 -4.62 6.32
CA ALA A 121 -5.70 -4.21 5.89
C ALA A 121 -4.62 -4.76 6.81
N ILE A 122 -4.73 -4.56 8.13
CA ILE A 122 -3.78 -5.11 9.10
C ILE A 122 -3.72 -6.64 9.00
N ARG A 123 -4.88 -7.30 8.98
CA ARG A 123 -4.99 -8.76 8.97
C ARG A 123 -4.36 -9.39 7.72
N SER A 124 -4.60 -8.81 6.55
CA SER A 124 -4.14 -9.33 5.26
C SER A 124 -2.67 -9.01 4.98
N VAL A 125 -2.22 -7.80 5.32
CA VAL A 125 -0.88 -7.31 4.98
C VAL A 125 0.18 -7.85 5.95
N MET A 126 -0.05 -7.76 7.26
CA MET A 126 0.96 -8.07 8.28
C MET A 126 1.62 -9.47 8.15
N PRO A 127 0.89 -10.59 7.92
CA PRO A 127 1.52 -11.90 7.84
C PRO A 127 2.36 -12.10 6.57
N LEU A 128 2.03 -11.39 5.49
CA LEU A 128 2.72 -11.50 4.22
C LEU A 128 3.91 -10.53 4.17
N PHE A 129 3.72 -9.26 4.49
CA PHE A 129 4.72 -8.23 4.25
C PHE A 129 5.63 -8.01 5.47
N CYS A 130 6.27 -9.07 5.94
CA CYS A 130 7.14 -9.06 7.11
C CYS A 130 8.61 -9.35 6.75
N ALA A 131 9.53 -8.49 7.20
CA ALA A 131 10.97 -8.70 7.00
C ALA A 131 11.47 -10.02 7.59
N ARG A 132 10.87 -10.48 8.71
CA ARG A 132 11.18 -11.79 9.29
C ARG A 132 10.86 -12.94 8.34
N ARG A 133 9.71 -12.87 7.63
CA ARG A 133 9.35 -13.86 6.60
C ARG A 133 10.36 -13.82 5.46
N MET A 134 10.63 -12.62 4.93
CA MET A 134 11.60 -12.42 3.84
C MET A 134 12.97 -13.03 4.18
N VAL A 135 13.57 -12.67 5.31
CA VAL A 135 14.89 -13.18 5.72
C VAL A 135 14.87 -14.69 5.88
N LYS A 136 13.80 -15.25 6.48
CA LYS A 136 13.65 -16.71 6.62
C LYS A 136 13.65 -17.40 5.26
N GLU A 137 12.84 -16.93 4.32
CA GLU A 137 12.73 -17.52 2.99
C GLU A 137 14.04 -17.41 2.20
N TYR A 138 14.72 -16.26 2.24
CA TYR A 138 16.05 -16.12 1.63
C TYR A 138 17.05 -17.11 2.23
N THR A 139 17.03 -17.26 3.56
CA THR A 139 17.93 -18.18 4.26
C THR A 139 17.68 -19.63 3.85
N GLU A 140 16.43 -20.08 3.89
CA GLU A 140 16.05 -21.47 3.64
C GLU A 140 16.13 -21.86 2.16
N ARG A 141 15.76 -20.94 1.25
CA ARG A 141 15.61 -21.24 -0.18
C ARG A 141 16.81 -20.84 -1.04
N MET A 142 17.65 -19.92 -0.56
CA MET A 142 18.82 -19.45 -1.32
C MET A 142 20.12 -19.71 -0.58
N TYR A 143 20.31 -19.15 0.61
CA TYR A 143 21.61 -19.18 1.28
C TYR A 143 22.03 -20.58 1.77
N ILE A 144 21.14 -21.33 2.44
CA ILE A 144 21.45 -22.69 2.90
C ILE A 144 21.74 -23.63 1.71
N PRO A 145 20.90 -23.68 0.65
CA PRO A 145 21.21 -24.48 -0.53
C PRO A 145 22.55 -24.11 -1.19
N ALA A 146 22.81 -22.81 -1.38
CA ALA A 146 24.06 -22.34 -1.98
C ALA A 146 25.29 -22.76 -1.16
N ALA A 147 25.23 -22.61 0.17
CA ALA A 147 26.29 -23.02 1.08
C ALA A 147 26.53 -24.54 1.08
N ARG A 148 25.48 -25.36 0.91
CA ARG A 148 25.62 -26.81 0.80
C ARG A 148 26.24 -27.22 -0.55
N SER A 149 25.91 -26.53 -1.64
CA SER A 149 26.45 -26.82 -2.97
C SER A 149 27.90 -26.38 -3.17
N SER A 150 28.39 -25.42 -2.38
CA SER A 150 29.76 -24.89 -2.49
C SER A 150 30.80 -25.68 -1.68
N VAL A 151 30.38 -26.61 -0.82
CA VAL A 151 31.29 -27.51 -0.09
C VAL A 151 31.51 -28.76 -0.93
N PRO A 152 32.75 -29.07 -1.38
CA PRO A 152 33.04 -30.31 -2.09
C PRO A 152 32.70 -31.51 -1.20
N ALA A 153 32.09 -32.55 -1.79
CA ALA A 153 31.93 -33.82 -1.08
C ALA A 153 33.31 -34.35 -0.67
N VAL A 154 33.51 -34.51 0.65
CA VAL A 154 34.70 -35.14 1.24
C VAL A 154 34.57 -36.65 1.14
#